data_AF-A0A847PGR2-F1
#
_entry.id   AF-A0A847PGR2-F1
#
_cell.length_a   1.000
_cell.length_b   1.000
_cell.length_c   1.000
_cell.angle_alpha   90.00
_cell.angle_beta   90.00
_cell.angle_gamma   90.00
#
_symmetry.space_group_name_H-M   'P 1'
#
loop_
_entity.id
_entity.type
_entity.pdbx_description
1 polymer ?
#
loop_
_entity_poly.entity_id
_entity_poly.type
_entity_poly.pdbx_seq_one_letter_code
_entity_poly.pdbx_strand_id
1 'polypeptide(L)'
;MKRHLFIPSKINYVRGKRPEVDCILCAITAHDKRVVDSTVFHNDLMTITLNIYPYNPGHLMIFPNRHIEDLTELSGEEVSEMHRLTVLAVNILKKLYHPQGFNIGYNLGESSGASVKHLHRHIVPRYKSELGFVDILAGSKIYVEDPLRVLTILKEAFQKAENKKE
;
A
#
# COMPACT_ATOMS: atom_id res chain seq x y z
N MET A 1 -3.97 28.45 -16.67
CA MET A 1 -4.71 28.47 -15.39
C MET A 1 -4.33 27.22 -14.60
N LYS A 2 -3.57 27.35 -13.50
CA LYS A 2 -3.20 26.19 -12.67
C LYS A 2 -4.48 25.67 -11.98
N ARG A 3 -4.92 24.45 -12.31
CA ARG A 3 -6.04 23.79 -11.64
C ARG A 3 -5.49 23.11 -10.38
N HIS A 4 -5.77 23.67 -9.22
CA HIS A 4 -5.42 23.08 -7.94
C HIS A 4 -6.48 22.03 -7.58
N LEU A 5 -6.04 20.78 -7.38
CA LEU A 5 -6.88 19.70 -6.88
C LEU A 5 -6.87 19.78 -5.35
N PHE A 6 -8.01 20.12 -4.75
CA PHE A 6 -8.21 20.07 -3.31
C PHE A 6 -8.79 18.69 -2.96
N ILE A 7 -8.20 18.01 -1.97
CA ILE A 7 -8.73 16.75 -1.42
C ILE A 7 -9.13 17.04 0.03
N PRO A 8 -10.37 17.52 0.29
CA PRO A 8 -10.81 17.93 1.62
C PRO A 8 -10.76 16.79 2.64
N SER A 9 -10.94 15.55 2.22
CA SER A 9 -10.84 14.37 3.09
C SER A 9 -9.44 14.14 3.67
N LYS A 10 -8.38 14.62 3.00
CA LYS A 10 -6.99 14.50 3.48
C LYS A 10 -6.69 15.48 4.62
N ILE A 11 -7.48 16.53 4.82
CA ILE A 11 -7.30 17.50 5.91
C ILE A 11 -7.37 16.82 7.28
N ASN A 12 -8.31 15.90 7.49
CA ASN A 12 -8.46 15.21 8.77
C ASN A 12 -7.41 14.12 9.00
N TYR A 13 -6.77 13.57 7.95
CA TYR A 13 -5.64 12.65 8.11
C TYR A 13 -4.33 13.41 8.39
N VAL A 14 -4.14 14.56 7.75
CA VAL A 14 -3.05 15.49 8.05
C VAL A 14 -3.20 16.09 9.45
N ARG A 15 -4.44 16.24 9.94
CA ARG A 15 -4.78 16.74 11.30
C ARG A 15 -5.12 15.63 12.31
N GLY A 16 -5.10 14.36 11.91
CA GLY A 16 -5.70 13.25 12.65
C GLY A 16 -4.76 12.57 13.63
N LYS A 17 -5.35 11.97 14.68
CA LYS A 17 -4.68 11.15 15.70
C LYS A 17 -3.97 9.96 15.06
N ARG A 18 -2.70 10.13 14.68
CA ARG A 18 -1.82 9.01 14.41
C ARG A 18 -1.68 8.18 15.68
N PRO A 19 -1.64 6.84 15.60
CA PRO A 19 -1.29 6.02 16.76
C PRO A 19 0.04 6.52 17.34
N GLU A 20 0.17 6.53 18.67
CA GLU A 20 1.41 6.93 19.36
C GLU A 20 2.48 5.84 19.21
N VAL A 21 3.05 5.75 18.00
CA VAL A 21 4.13 4.84 17.61
C VAL A 21 5.17 5.60 16.78
N ASP A 22 6.44 5.24 16.91
CA ASP A 22 7.54 5.91 16.20
C ASP A 22 7.47 5.68 14.68
N CYS A 23 7.16 4.44 14.27
CA CYS A 23 6.91 4.07 12.88
C CYS A 23 5.75 3.09 12.78
N ILE A 24 4.73 3.44 11.99
CA ILE A 24 3.55 2.61 11.78
C ILE A 24 3.87 1.28 11.07
N LEU A 25 4.84 1.28 10.13
CA LEU A 25 5.22 0.07 9.41
C LEU A 25 6.00 -0.90 10.30
N CYS A 26 6.92 -0.39 11.13
CA CYS A 26 7.59 -1.20 12.16
C CYS A 26 6.58 -1.77 13.17
N ALA A 27 5.60 -0.96 13.60
CA ALA A 27 4.54 -1.40 14.50
C ALA A 27 3.67 -2.52 13.88
N ILE A 28 3.39 -2.45 12.57
CA ILE A 28 2.68 -3.51 11.85
C ILE A 28 3.52 -4.80 11.83
N THR A 29 4.81 -4.72 11.47
CA THR A 29 5.70 -5.89 11.46
C THR A 29 5.87 -6.50 12.86
N ALA A 30 5.79 -5.68 13.91
CA ALA A 30 5.83 -6.14 15.31
C ALA A 30 4.48 -6.64 15.85
N HIS A 31 3.42 -6.65 15.03
CA HIS A 31 2.04 -6.97 15.44
C HIS A 31 1.56 -6.18 16.66
N ASP A 32 1.91 -4.90 16.73
CA ASP A 32 1.50 -4.02 17.82
C ASP A 32 -0.02 -3.78 17.81
N LYS A 33 -0.69 -4.04 18.93
CA LYS A 33 -2.15 -3.90 19.06
C LYS A 33 -2.66 -2.46 18.90
N ARG A 34 -1.77 -1.46 18.97
CA ARG A 34 -2.09 -0.04 18.76
C ARG A 34 -2.35 0.29 17.28
N VAL A 35 -1.90 -0.56 16.36
CA VAL A 35 -2.10 -0.38 14.92
C VAL A 35 -2.99 -1.48 14.35
N VAL A 36 -3.70 -1.16 13.27
CA VAL A 36 -4.48 -2.17 12.55
C VAL A 36 -3.52 -3.08 11.80
N ASP A 37 -3.58 -4.38 12.08
CA ASP A 37 -2.79 -5.36 11.33
C ASP A 37 -3.38 -5.53 9.91
N SER A 38 -2.73 -4.86 8.95
CA SER A 38 -3.05 -4.95 7.53
C SER A 38 -2.04 -5.77 6.74
N THR A 39 -1.27 -6.64 7.42
CA THR A 39 -0.27 -7.52 6.81
C THR A 39 -0.93 -8.47 5.84
N VAL A 40 -0.48 -8.50 4.58
CA VAL A 40 -0.93 -9.43 3.54
C VAL A 40 0.06 -10.59 3.40
N PHE A 41 1.35 -10.28 3.47
CA PHE A 41 2.44 -11.24 3.35
C PHE A 41 3.63 -10.75 4.17
N HIS A 42 4.38 -11.69 4.74
CA HIS A 42 5.57 -11.42 5.51
C HIS A 42 6.58 -12.55 5.32
N ASN A 43 7.86 -12.19 5.17
CA ASN A 43 8.98 -13.10 5.29
C ASN A 43 10.14 -12.39 6.00
N ASP A 44 11.32 -13.01 6.04
CA ASP A 44 12.47 -12.50 6.79
C ASP A 44 12.93 -11.09 6.37
N LEU A 45 12.81 -10.74 5.09
CA LEU A 45 13.32 -9.47 4.55
C LEU A 45 12.24 -8.39 4.40
N MET A 46 11.02 -8.78 4.04
CA MET A 46 10.01 -7.87 3.51
C MET A 46 8.62 -8.16 4.08
N THR A 47 7.85 -7.08 4.24
CA THR A 47 6.42 -7.14 4.55
C THR A 47 5.63 -6.48 3.43
N ILE A 48 4.48 -7.08 3.10
CA ILE A 48 3.46 -6.48 2.23
C ILE A 48 2.23 -6.20 3.09
N THR A 49 1.72 -4.98 3.03
CA THR A 49 0.48 -4.59 3.71
C THR A 49 -0.54 -4.04 2.74
N LEU A 50 -1.83 -4.20 3.06
CA LEU A 50 -2.88 -3.40 2.45
C LEU A 50 -2.83 -1.98 3.01
N ASN A 51 -2.91 -0.97 2.13
CA ASN A 51 -3.12 0.40 2.58
C ASN A 51 -4.58 0.55 3.04
N ILE A 52 -4.77 0.84 4.33
CA ILE A 52 -6.11 1.04 4.93
C ILE A 52 -6.80 2.33 4.45
N TYR A 53 -6.07 3.23 3.79
CA TYR A 53 -6.59 4.39 3.05
C TYR A 53 -6.21 4.26 1.56
N PRO A 54 -6.80 3.27 0.84
CA PRO A 54 -6.32 2.90 -0.49
C PRO A 54 -6.72 3.90 -1.57
N TYR A 55 -5.89 4.11 -2.60
CA TYR A 55 -6.33 4.87 -3.78
C TYR A 55 -7.40 4.11 -4.57
N ASN A 56 -7.23 2.79 -4.72
CA ASN A 56 -8.16 1.86 -5.34
C ASN A 56 -8.10 0.52 -4.60
N PRO A 57 -9.13 -0.34 -4.71
CA PRO A 57 -9.08 -1.70 -4.16
C PRO A 57 -7.79 -2.43 -4.55
N GLY A 58 -7.18 -3.13 -3.60
CA GLY A 58 -5.90 -3.81 -3.82
C GLY A 58 -4.66 -2.90 -3.81
N HIS A 59 -4.75 -1.66 -3.30
CA HIS A 59 -3.58 -0.81 -3.08
C HIS A 59 -2.67 -1.41 -1.99
N LEU A 60 -1.55 -1.98 -2.43
CA LEU A 60 -0.54 -2.58 -1.57
C LEU A 60 0.64 -1.66 -1.31
N MET A 61 1.31 -1.87 -0.18
CA MET A 61 2.61 -1.30 0.15
C MET A 61 3.58 -2.45 0.44
N ILE A 62 4.77 -2.40 -0.17
CA ILE A 62 5.87 -3.36 0.09
C ILE A 62 7.02 -2.59 0.72
N PHE A 63 7.55 -3.07 1.84
CA PHE A 63 8.63 -2.42 2.58
C PHE A 63 9.56 -3.44 3.25
N PRO A 64 10.84 -3.09 3.46
CA PRO A 64 11.76 -3.93 4.22
C PRO A 64 11.35 -3.97 5.69
N ASN A 65 11.55 -5.12 6.33
CA ASN A 65 11.26 -5.28 7.76
C ASN A 65 12.19 -4.40 8.62
N ARG A 66 13.44 -4.25 8.17
CA ARG A 66 14.38 -3.28 8.74
C ARG A 66 13.91 -1.87 8.44
N HIS A 67 13.97 -1.01 9.45
CA HIS A 67 13.66 0.41 9.30
C HIS A 67 14.76 1.11 8.49
N ILE A 68 14.41 1.59 7.30
CA ILE A 68 15.23 2.47 6.46
C ILE A 68 14.34 3.54 5.85
N GLU A 69 14.89 4.70 5.55
CA GLU A 69 14.14 5.81 4.91
C GLU A 69 14.59 6.04 3.46
N ASP A 70 15.85 5.73 3.14
CA ASP A 70 16.44 5.96 1.84
C ASP A 70 16.48 4.66 1.01
N LEU A 71 16.16 4.79 -0.28
CA LEU A 71 16.20 3.69 -1.24
C LEU A 71 17.62 3.09 -1.39
N THR A 72 18.64 3.92 -1.21
CA THR A 72 20.06 3.53 -1.33
C THR A 72 20.55 2.65 -0.18
N GLU A 73 19.79 2.54 0.91
CA GLU A 73 20.10 1.69 2.05
C GLU A 73 19.69 0.23 1.87
N LEU A 74 18.96 -0.11 0.79
CA LEU A 74 18.58 -1.48 0.47
C LEU A 74 19.81 -2.32 0.14
N SER A 75 19.93 -3.48 0.78
CA SER A 75 20.87 -4.52 0.39
C SER A 75 20.49 -5.17 -0.94
N GLY A 76 21.44 -5.86 -1.59
CA GLY A 76 21.17 -6.57 -2.85
C GLY A 76 20.07 -7.64 -2.73
N GLU A 77 20.00 -8.33 -1.59
CA GLU A 77 18.95 -9.30 -1.28
C GLU A 77 17.59 -8.61 -1.13
N GLU A 78 17.54 -7.51 -0.38
CA GLU A 78 16.32 -6.71 -0.23
C GLU A 78 15.83 -6.15 -1.58
N VAL A 79 16.72 -5.66 -2.45
CA VAL A 79 16.35 -5.20 -3.80
C VAL A 79 15.73 -6.32 -4.62
N SER A 80 16.36 -7.49 -4.66
CA SER A 80 15.90 -8.65 -5.41
C SER A 80 14.53 -9.12 -4.91
N GLU A 81 14.41 -9.29 -3.59
CA GLU A 81 13.19 -9.77 -2.96
C GLU A 81 12.03 -8.77 -3.13
N MET A 82 12.33 -7.50 -2.95
CA MET A 82 11.37 -6.44 -3.16
C MET A 82 10.85 -6.44 -4.61
N HIS A 83 11.70 -6.66 -5.62
CA HIS A 83 11.24 -6.78 -7.02
C HIS A 83 10.45 -8.08 -7.26
N ARG A 84 10.92 -9.22 -6.75
CA ARG A 84 10.20 -10.51 -6.83
C ARG A 84 8.77 -10.39 -6.30
N LEU A 85 8.62 -9.80 -5.11
CA LEU A 85 7.32 -9.59 -4.46
C LEU A 85 6.43 -8.62 -5.23
N THR A 86 7.00 -7.66 -5.96
CA THR A 86 6.22 -6.79 -6.87
C THR A 86 5.58 -7.58 -7.98
N VAL A 87 6.38 -8.40 -8.66
CA VAL A 87 5.90 -9.22 -9.78
C VAL A 87 4.81 -10.17 -9.29
N LEU A 88 5.02 -10.80 -8.12
CA LEU A 88 4.02 -11.64 -7.47
C LEU A 88 2.72 -10.89 -7.18
N ALA A 89 2.81 -9.74 -6.51
CA ALA A 89 1.66 -8.91 -6.16
C ALA A 89 0.87 -8.48 -7.42
N VAL A 90 1.55 -8.01 -8.46
CA VAL A 90 0.92 -7.62 -9.73
C VAL A 90 0.20 -8.81 -10.37
N ASN A 91 0.81 -10.00 -10.38
CA ASN A 91 0.19 -11.19 -10.95
C ASN A 91 -1.05 -11.64 -10.16
N ILE A 92 -1.01 -11.57 -8.83
CA ILE A 92 -2.17 -11.85 -7.97
C ILE A 92 -3.28 -10.84 -8.24
N LEU A 93 -2.96 -9.54 -8.21
CA LEU A 93 -3.94 -8.46 -8.42
C LEU A 93 -4.58 -8.52 -9.82
N LYS A 94 -3.81 -8.88 -10.86
CA LYS A 94 -4.33 -9.11 -12.22
C LYS A 94 -5.41 -10.19 -12.26
N LYS A 95 -5.22 -11.28 -11.50
CA LYS A 95 -6.13 -12.43 -11.46
C LYS A 95 -7.38 -12.15 -10.64
N LEU A 96 -7.23 -11.46 -9.51
CA LEU A 96 -8.34 -11.22 -8.58
C LEU A 96 -9.22 -10.06 -9.01
N TYR A 97 -8.61 -8.99 -9.51
CA TYR A 97 -9.29 -7.71 -9.66
C TYR A 97 -9.33 -7.19 -11.10
N HIS A 98 -8.64 -7.84 -12.04
CA HIS A 98 -8.61 -7.45 -13.46
C HIS A 98 -8.37 -5.95 -13.74
N PRO A 99 -7.41 -5.27 -13.06
CA PRO A 99 -7.10 -3.87 -13.36
C PRO A 99 -6.55 -3.71 -14.79
N GLN A 100 -6.78 -2.54 -15.37
CA GLN A 100 -6.29 -2.19 -16.71
C GLN A 100 -4.89 -1.56 -16.69
N GLY A 101 -4.35 -1.25 -15.51
CA GLY A 101 -3.00 -0.73 -15.35
C GLY A 101 -2.54 -0.71 -13.90
N PHE A 102 -1.32 -0.25 -13.66
CA PHE A 102 -0.75 -0.10 -12.32
C PHE A 102 0.10 1.17 -12.24
N ASN A 103 0.10 1.83 -11.09
CA ASN A 103 1.20 2.71 -10.69
C ASN A 103 2.01 2.02 -9.62
N ILE A 104 3.32 1.94 -9.84
CA ILE A 104 4.26 1.31 -8.93
C ILE A 104 5.40 2.29 -8.70
N GLY A 105 5.70 2.62 -7.45
CA GLY A 105 6.75 3.59 -7.16
C GLY A 105 6.88 3.98 -5.70
N TYR A 106 7.83 4.86 -5.45
CA TYR A 106 8.16 5.42 -4.14
C TYR A 106 7.84 6.91 -4.11
N ASN A 107 7.52 7.38 -2.91
CA ASN A 107 7.60 8.79 -2.57
C ASN A 107 8.81 8.93 -1.64
N LEU A 108 9.87 9.61 -2.08
CA LEU A 108 11.10 9.82 -1.32
C LEU A 108 11.23 11.28 -0.88
N GLY A 109 11.34 11.48 0.44
CA GLY A 109 11.43 12.80 1.07
C GLY A 109 10.06 13.42 1.38
N GLU A 110 10.04 14.33 2.35
CA GLU A 110 8.81 14.96 2.85
C GLU A 110 8.02 15.68 1.76
N SER A 111 8.73 16.41 0.89
CA SER A 111 8.14 17.18 -0.21
C SER A 111 7.56 16.33 -1.33
N SER A 112 7.86 15.03 -1.39
CA SER A 112 7.29 14.12 -2.40
C SER A 112 5.95 13.53 -1.98
N GLY A 113 5.41 13.93 -0.82
CA GLY A 113 4.18 13.37 -0.26
C GLY A 113 4.38 12.07 0.52
N ALA A 114 5.63 11.75 0.91
CA ALA A 114 5.91 10.65 1.83
C ALA A 114 5.36 11.00 3.22
N SER A 115 4.30 10.29 3.64
CA SER A 115 3.63 10.56 4.93
C SER A 115 4.15 9.71 6.09
N VAL A 116 4.96 8.70 5.79
CA VAL A 116 5.57 7.73 6.72
C VAL A 116 7.08 7.71 6.46
N LYS A 117 7.86 7.88 7.52
CA LYS A 117 9.33 7.85 7.51
C LYS A 117 9.83 6.41 7.61
N HIS A 118 9.54 5.62 6.58
CA HIS A 118 10.03 4.26 6.38
C HIS A 118 9.78 3.97 4.89
N LEU A 119 10.81 3.58 4.17
CA LEU A 119 10.74 3.27 2.75
C LEU A 119 9.63 2.25 2.47
N HIS A 120 8.69 2.60 1.61
CA HIS A 120 7.65 1.70 1.13
C HIS A 120 7.33 1.97 -0.33
N ARG A 121 7.23 0.91 -1.11
CA ARG A 121 6.80 0.97 -2.50
C ARG A 121 5.30 0.77 -2.58
N HIS A 122 4.62 1.70 -3.22
CA HIS A 122 3.21 1.57 -3.54
C HIS A 122 3.02 0.68 -4.78
N ILE A 123 1.98 -0.16 -4.75
CA ILE A 123 1.43 -0.85 -5.92
C ILE A 123 -0.05 -0.52 -5.97
N VAL A 124 -0.43 0.34 -6.90
CA VAL A 124 -1.79 0.87 -7.05
C VAL A 124 -2.42 0.31 -8.32
N PRO A 125 -3.39 -0.60 -8.22
CA PRO A 125 -4.20 -1.01 -9.37
C PRO A 125 -4.95 0.18 -9.97
N ARG A 126 -5.02 0.26 -11.29
CA ARG A 126 -5.72 1.32 -12.02
C ARG A 126 -6.84 0.77 -12.87
N TYR A 127 -7.97 1.47 -12.88
CA TYR A 127 -9.19 1.09 -13.60
C TYR A 127 -9.59 2.14 -14.64
N LYS A 128 -10.38 1.75 -15.63
CA LYS A 128 -10.98 2.72 -16.57
C LYS A 128 -12.02 3.58 -15.83
N SER A 129 -12.00 4.90 -16.03
CA SER A 129 -12.95 5.86 -15.46
C SER A 129 -12.93 5.99 -13.92
N GLU A 130 -11.75 6.18 -13.33
CA GLU A 130 -11.59 6.25 -11.86
C GLU A 130 -12.15 7.49 -11.17
N LEU A 131 -12.52 8.52 -11.94
CA LEU A 131 -13.16 9.72 -11.42
C LEU A 131 -14.61 9.72 -11.87
N GLY A 132 -15.51 9.39 -10.96
CA GLY A 132 -16.94 9.57 -11.11
C GLY A 132 -17.37 10.99 -10.76
N PHE A 133 -18.60 11.36 -11.12
CA PHE A 133 -19.15 12.67 -10.77
C PHE A 133 -19.17 12.91 -9.25
N VAL A 134 -19.35 11.85 -8.44
CA VAL A 134 -19.33 11.90 -6.98
C VAL A 134 -17.95 12.29 -6.46
N ASP A 135 -16.87 11.74 -7.04
CA ASP A 135 -15.49 12.09 -6.66
C ASP A 135 -15.23 13.59 -6.85
N ILE A 136 -15.73 14.14 -7.96
CA ILE A 136 -15.49 15.53 -8.35
C ILE A 136 -16.37 16.50 -7.54
N LEU A 137 -17.66 16.20 -7.41
CA LEU A 137 -18.62 17.10 -6.78
C LEU A 137 -18.63 17.00 -5.25
N ALA A 138 -18.49 15.80 -4.70
CA ALA A 138 -18.57 15.55 -3.27
C ALA A 138 -17.20 15.35 -2.61
N GLY A 139 -16.10 15.38 -3.37
CA GLY A 139 -14.75 15.10 -2.87
C GLY A 139 -14.62 13.72 -2.21
N SER A 140 -15.51 12.79 -2.56
CA SER A 140 -15.72 11.52 -1.89
C SER A 140 -15.64 10.38 -2.88
N LYS A 141 -14.87 9.35 -2.53
CA LYS A 141 -14.66 8.17 -3.39
C LYS A 141 -15.54 7.01 -2.97
N ILE A 142 -16.22 6.42 -3.94
CA ILE A 142 -17.06 5.24 -3.73
C ILE A 142 -16.17 4.00 -3.90
N TYR A 143 -16.04 3.24 -2.82
CA TYR A 143 -15.48 1.88 -2.88
C TYR A 143 -16.63 0.89 -2.89
N VAL A 144 -16.57 -0.08 -3.81
CA VAL A 144 -17.57 -1.14 -3.93
C VAL A 144 -17.24 -2.32 -2.99
N GLU A 145 -16.04 -2.32 -2.39
CA GLU A 145 -15.59 -3.39 -1.50
C GLU A 145 -14.99 -2.85 -0.20
N ASP A 146 -15.27 -3.56 0.90
CA ASP A 146 -14.72 -3.28 2.22
C ASP A 146 -13.22 -3.63 2.32
N PRO A 147 -12.36 -2.74 2.87
CA PRO A 147 -10.92 -3.00 2.99
C PRO A 147 -10.54 -4.24 3.81
N LEU A 148 -11.29 -4.61 4.86
CA LEU A 148 -10.98 -5.79 5.67
C LEU A 148 -11.30 -7.09 4.92
N ARG A 149 -12.36 -7.06 4.11
CA ARG A 149 -12.65 -8.13 3.16
C ARG A 149 -11.53 -8.27 2.11
N VAL A 150 -11.09 -7.15 1.52
CA VAL A 150 -9.95 -7.14 0.57
C VAL A 150 -8.69 -7.74 1.21
N LEU A 151 -8.38 -7.37 2.46
CA LEU A 151 -7.24 -7.91 3.20
C LEU A 151 -7.30 -9.44 3.30
N THR A 152 -8.47 -9.98 3.64
CA THR A 152 -8.68 -11.43 3.78
C THR A 152 -8.44 -12.17 2.46
N ILE A 153 -9.03 -11.66 1.36
CA ILE A 153 -8.88 -12.24 0.01
C ILE A 153 -7.40 -12.23 -0.39
N LEU A 154 -6.68 -11.14 -0.12
CA LEU A 154 -5.28 -11.01 -0.47
C LEU A 154 -4.39 -11.97 0.34
N LYS A 155 -4.61 -12.08 1.66
CA LYS A 155 -3.88 -13.06 2.50
C LYS A 155 -3.97 -14.47 1.94
N GLU A 156 -5.18 -14.92 1.60
CA GLU A 156 -5.38 -16.25 1.01
C GLU A 156 -4.69 -16.41 -0.34
N ALA A 157 -4.73 -15.40 -1.19
CA ALA A 157 -4.14 -15.45 -2.52
C ALA A 157 -2.61 -15.50 -2.47
N PHE A 158 -1.99 -14.75 -1.56
CA PHE A 158 -0.54 -14.79 -1.34
C PHE A 158 -0.10 -16.15 -0.78
N GLN A 159 -0.81 -16.69 0.21
CA GLN A 159 -0.50 -18.03 0.75
C GLN A 159 -0.55 -19.12 -0.33
N LYS A 160 -1.60 -19.12 -1.16
CA LYS A 160 -1.75 -20.08 -2.27
C LYS A 160 -0.65 -19.94 -3.33
N ALA A 161 -0.08 -18.75 -3.50
CA ALA A 161 0.95 -18.50 -4.49
C ALA A 161 2.34 -18.96 -4.04
N GLU A 162 2.64 -18.86 -2.74
CA GLU A 162 3.91 -19.32 -2.18
C GLU A 162 3.93 -20.86 -2.05
N ASN A 163 2.82 -21.49 -1.64
CA ASN A 163 2.72 -22.96 -1.57
C ASN A 163 2.86 -23.68 -2.93
N LYS A 164 2.77 -22.96 -4.05
CA LYS A 164 2.95 -23.52 -5.40
C LYS A 164 4.41 -23.52 -5.88
N LYS A 165 5.34 -23.03 -5.06
CA LYS A 165 6.78 -23.00 -5.35
C LYS A 165 7.56 -24.15 -4.71
N GLU A 166 6.93 -24.90 -3.81
CA GLU A 166 7.37 -26.24 -3.37
C GLU A 166 6.92 -27.30 -4.37
#